data_AF-A0A3B9ER81-F1
#
_entry.id   AF-A0A3B9ER81-F1
#
_cell.length_a   1.000
_cell.length_b   1.000
_cell.length_c   1.000
_cell.angle_alpha   90.00
_cell.angle_beta   90.00
_cell.angle_gamma   90.00
#
_symmetry.space_group_name_H-M   'P 1'
#
loop_
_entity.id
_entity.type
_entity.pdbx_description
1 polymer ?
#
loop_
_entity_poly.entity_id
_entity_poly.type
_entity_poly.pdbx_seq_one_letter_code
_entity_poly.pdbx_strand_id
1 'polypeptide(L)'
;MNGSIIKHSRNLLRTTALVTVLAGSVAGCNTLTKLSEIGEEPKMTGVQNPTARPDYKPVSMPMPAPKIAERNPNSLWRAGARAFFKDLRAKQVGDIVTVQMTLDDSAKLDNKTERDRVDSEDANVTNLLGFEGELTRYLPDGV
;
A
#
# COMPACT_ATOMS: atom_id res chain seq x y z
N MET A 1 11.58 -55.45 -6.27
CA MET A 1 12.07 -54.10 -5.85
C MET A 1 11.02 -52.98 -6.05
N ASN A 2 9.70 -53.26 -6.00
CA ASN A 2 8.65 -52.29 -6.37
C ASN A 2 7.97 -51.52 -5.21
N GLY A 3 8.21 -51.90 -3.95
CA GLY A 3 7.49 -51.32 -2.80
C GLY A 3 7.95 -49.92 -2.38
N SER A 4 9.22 -49.55 -2.65
CA SER A 4 9.81 -48.27 -2.22
C SER A 4 9.33 -47.08 -3.07
N ILE A 5 9.16 -47.30 -4.38
CA ILE A 5 8.81 -46.27 -5.36
C ILE A 5 7.37 -45.77 -5.16
N ILE A 6 6.45 -46.68 -4.85
CA ILE A 6 5.02 -46.37 -4.59
C ILE A 6 4.83 -45.60 -3.27
N LYS A 7 5.69 -45.85 -2.28
CA LYS A 7 5.68 -45.12 -0.99
C LYS A 7 6.20 -43.69 -1.15
N HIS A 8 7.23 -43.49 -1.98
CA HIS A 8 7.79 -42.17 -2.25
C HIS A 8 6.82 -41.29 -3.04
N SER A 9 6.12 -41.82 -4.06
CA SER A 9 5.14 -41.03 -4.82
C SER A 9 3.95 -40.58 -3.98
N ARG A 10 3.44 -41.45 -3.08
CA ARG A 10 2.37 -41.10 -2.13
C ARG A 10 2.78 -40.07 -1.09
N ASN A 11 4.03 -40.11 -0.62
CA ASN A 11 4.54 -39.11 0.32
C ASN A 11 4.77 -37.76 -0.37
N LEU A 12 5.29 -37.76 -1.61
CA LEU A 12 5.45 -36.56 -2.42
C LEU A 12 4.11 -35.86 -2.69
N LEU A 13 3.08 -36.62 -3.09
CA LEU A 13 1.72 -36.10 -3.30
C LEU A 13 1.10 -35.51 -2.02
N ARG A 14 1.37 -36.11 -0.85
CA ARG A 14 0.91 -35.59 0.43
C ARG A 14 1.62 -34.31 0.83
N THR A 15 2.94 -34.22 0.60
CA THR A 15 3.70 -33.01 0.92
C THR A 15 3.34 -31.85 0.02
N THR A 16 3.10 -32.08 -1.28
CA THR A 16 2.68 -31.01 -2.20
C THR A 16 1.28 -30.49 -1.90
N ALA A 17 0.35 -31.38 -1.49
CA ALA A 17 -0.98 -30.99 -1.04
C ALA A 17 -0.95 -30.14 0.25
N LEU A 18 -0.06 -30.47 1.20
CA LEU A 18 0.09 -29.71 2.44
C LEU A 18 0.67 -28.31 2.22
N VAL A 19 1.67 -28.20 1.32
CA VAL A 19 2.32 -26.93 0.99
C VAL A 19 1.36 -25.99 0.25
N THR A 20 0.53 -26.51 -0.65
CA THR A 20 -0.46 -25.70 -1.39
C THR A 20 -1.56 -25.15 -0.50
N VAL A 21 -2.06 -25.94 0.46
CA VAL A 21 -3.04 -25.47 1.45
C VAL A 21 -2.44 -24.40 2.37
N LEU A 22 -1.19 -24.58 2.81
CA LEU A 22 -0.50 -23.62 3.67
C LEU A 22 -0.25 -22.29 2.92
N ALA A 23 0.20 -22.35 1.68
CA ALA A 23 0.41 -21.17 0.84
C ALA A 23 -0.89 -20.40 0.56
N GLY A 24 -2.01 -21.11 0.35
CA GLY A 24 -3.32 -20.50 0.14
C GLY A 24 -3.85 -19.73 1.38
N SER A 25 -3.51 -20.19 2.58
CA SER A 25 -4.01 -19.56 3.83
C SER A 25 -3.42 -18.18 4.12
N VAL A 26 -2.23 -17.86 3.61
CA VAL A 26 -1.56 -16.56 3.84
C VAL A 26 -2.07 -15.46 2.90
N ALA A 27 -2.58 -15.82 1.71
CA ALA A 27 -3.05 -14.86 0.70
C ALA A 27 -4.46 -14.29 0.97
N GLY A 28 -5.16 -14.74 2.01
CA GLY A 28 -6.61 -14.51 2.17
C GLY A 28 -7.07 -13.52 3.23
N CYS A 29 -6.21 -13.04 4.14
CA CYS A 29 -6.72 -12.32 5.33
C CYS A 29 -7.33 -10.94 5.06
N ASN A 30 -7.09 -10.33 3.89
CA ASN A 30 -7.57 -8.96 3.63
C ASN A 30 -8.07 -8.74 2.19
N THR A 31 -8.10 -9.79 1.36
CA THR A 31 -8.52 -9.69 -0.05
C THR A 31 -10.04 -9.74 -0.19
N LEU A 32 -10.72 -10.52 0.66
CA LEU A 32 -12.18 -10.64 0.65
C LEU A 32 -12.87 -9.35 1.15
N THR A 33 -12.32 -8.71 2.17
CA THR A 33 -12.79 -7.41 2.68
C THR A 33 -12.55 -6.29 1.66
N LYS A 34 -11.37 -6.28 1.02
CA LYS A 34 -11.06 -5.33 -0.06
C LYS A 34 -11.93 -5.51 -1.29
N LEU A 35 -12.34 -6.74 -1.62
CA LEU A 35 -13.21 -7.01 -2.76
C LEU A 35 -14.64 -6.51 -2.52
N SER A 36 -15.16 -6.61 -1.29
CA SER A 36 -16.47 -6.04 -0.94
C SER A 36 -16.50 -4.51 -0.93
N GLU A 37 -15.35 -3.86 -0.80
CA GLU A 37 -15.22 -2.40 -0.78
C GLU A 37 -15.05 -1.80 -2.20
N ILE A 38 -15.00 -2.63 -3.25
CA ILE A 38 -14.89 -2.13 -4.64
C ILE A 38 -16.21 -1.48 -5.05
N GLY A 39 -16.18 -0.16 -5.20
CA GLY A 39 -17.34 0.65 -5.60
C GLY A 39 -18.12 1.24 -4.42
N GLU A 40 -17.72 0.97 -3.18
CA GLU A 40 -18.27 1.63 -1.98
C GLU A 40 -17.44 2.87 -1.65
N GLU A 41 -18.10 3.97 -1.27
CA GLU A 41 -17.40 5.19 -0.85
C GLU A 41 -16.65 4.93 0.47
N PRO A 42 -15.42 5.46 0.65
CA PRO A 42 -14.73 5.37 1.92
C PRO A 42 -15.60 5.92 3.05
N LYS A 43 -15.81 5.12 4.10
CA LYS A 43 -16.60 5.56 5.25
C LYS A 43 -15.94 6.79 5.88
N MET A 44 -16.59 7.94 5.74
CA MET A 44 -16.16 9.18 6.36
C MET A 44 -16.31 9.05 7.88
N THR A 45 -15.26 9.38 8.62
CA THR A 45 -15.35 9.46 10.07
C THR A 45 -16.27 10.63 10.42
N GLY A 46 -17.33 10.37 11.18
CA GLY A 46 -18.23 11.42 11.64
C GLY A 46 -17.49 12.45 12.49
N VAL A 47 -17.98 13.69 12.50
CA VAL A 47 -17.46 14.75 13.37
C VAL A 47 -17.67 14.34 14.83
N GLN A 48 -16.60 13.86 15.47
CA GLN A 48 -16.64 13.50 16.89
C GLN A 48 -16.34 14.74 17.72
N ASN A 49 -17.32 15.18 18.53
CA ASN A 49 -17.09 16.27 19.47
C ASN A 49 -16.33 15.73 20.70
N PRO A 50 -15.08 16.15 20.94
CA PRO A 50 -14.28 15.64 22.05
C PRO A 50 -14.85 16.02 23.43
N THR A 51 -15.71 17.04 23.53
CA THR A 51 -16.35 17.47 24.79
C THR A 51 -17.51 16.58 25.23
N ALA A 52 -18.06 15.77 24.33
CA ALA A 52 -19.15 14.83 24.64
C ALA A 52 -18.65 13.50 25.24
N ARG A 53 -17.33 13.32 25.33
CA ARG A 53 -16.74 12.09 25.86
C ARG A 53 -16.73 12.12 27.40
N PRO A 54 -17.06 11.01 28.08
CA PRO A 54 -17.01 10.93 29.55
C PRO A 54 -15.62 11.18 30.13
N ASP A 55 -14.56 10.93 29.34
CA ASP A 55 -13.15 11.10 29.71
C ASP A 55 -12.56 12.46 29.28
N TYR A 56 -13.40 13.43 28.89
CA TYR A 56 -12.93 14.76 28.48
C TYR A 56 -12.23 15.50 29.63
N LYS A 57 -10.97 15.89 29.39
CA LYS A 57 -10.20 16.75 30.29
C LYS A 57 -9.98 18.11 29.62
N PRO A 58 -10.53 19.21 30.16
CA PRO A 58 -10.30 20.53 29.61
C PRO A 58 -8.84 20.92 29.77
N VAL A 59 -8.20 21.34 28.68
CA VAL A 59 -6.84 21.88 28.69
C VAL A 59 -6.93 23.36 29.03
N SER A 60 -6.44 23.76 30.20
CA SER A 60 -6.27 25.17 30.54
C SER A 60 -4.90 25.65 30.08
N MET A 61 -4.88 26.69 29.26
CA MET A 61 -3.66 27.34 28.80
C MET A 61 -3.50 28.67 29.53
N PRO A 62 -2.66 28.77 30.57
CA PRO A 62 -2.44 30.03 31.27
C PRO A 62 -1.76 31.03 30.34
N MET A 63 -2.28 32.24 30.30
CA MET A 63 -1.75 33.31 29.47
C MET A 63 -0.32 33.69 29.93
N PRO A 64 0.64 33.92 29.01
CA PRO A 64 1.98 34.36 29.38
C PRO A 64 1.97 35.75 30.01
N ALA A 65 2.91 36.02 30.93
CA ALA A 65 3.04 37.33 31.55
C ALA A 65 3.30 38.45 30.51
N PRO A 66 2.69 39.63 30.68
CA PRO A 66 2.89 40.75 29.76
C PRO A 66 4.34 41.22 29.79
N LYS A 67 4.97 41.33 28.61
CA LYS A 67 6.32 41.86 28.47
C LYS A 67 6.26 43.38 28.31
N ILE A 68 6.86 44.11 29.23
CA ILE A 68 6.99 45.57 29.12
C ILE A 68 8.00 45.84 28.00
N ALA A 69 7.59 46.58 26.98
CA ALA A 69 8.49 47.01 25.93
C ALA A 69 9.45 48.08 26.46
N GLU A 70 10.75 47.79 26.49
CA GLU A 70 11.76 48.80 26.80
C GLU A 70 11.79 49.88 25.70
N ARG A 71 11.54 51.13 26.10
CA ARG A 71 11.57 52.29 25.22
C ARG A 71 12.92 52.98 25.34
N ASN A 72 13.74 52.90 24.29
CA ASN A 72 14.98 53.65 24.19
C ASN A 72 14.70 55.01 23.51
N PRO A 73 14.79 56.15 24.22
CA PRO A 73 14.35 57.45 23.69
C PRO A 73 15.18 57.97 22.51
N ASN A 74 16.43 57.50 22.35
CA ASN A 74 17.36 57.96 21.30
C ASN A 74 17.87 56.82 20.39
N SER A 75 17.21 55.66 20.36
CA SER A 75 17.60 54.54 19.50
C SER A 75 16.40 53.98 18.76
N LEU A 76 16.47 53.99 17.43
CA LEU A 76 15.53 53.25 16.58
C LEU A 76 15.80 51.73 16.61
N TRP A 77 16.97 51.32 17.12
CA TRP A 77 17.31 49.92 17.30
C TRP A 77 16.66 49.39 18.58
N ARG A 78 15.74 48.44 18.39
CA ARG A 78 15.10 47.69 19.48
C ARG A 78 15.76 46.32 19.60
N ALA A 79 16.33 46.00 20.76
CA ALA A 79 16.77 44.64 21.05
C ALA A 79 15.57 43.68 20.95
N GLY A 80 15.60 42.75 20.00
CA GLY A 80 14.49 41.85 19.70
C GLY A 80 13.70 42.15 18.42
N ALA A 81 14.04 43.21 17.69
CA ALA A 81 13.63 43.38 16.29
C ALA A 81 14.38 42.33 15.42
N ARG A 82 13.94 41.08 15.53
CA ARG A 82 14.41 39.93 14.75
C ARG A 82 13.90 40.08 13.32
N ALA A 83 14.56 40.96 12.58
CA ALA A 83 14.35 41.17 11.17
C ALA A 83 14.85 39.94 10.38
N PHE A 84 14.10 39.63 9.32
CA PHE A 84 14.41 38.73 8.20
C PHE A 84 14.41 37.20 8.41
N PHE A 85 15.03 36.62 9.44
CA PHE A 85 14.97 35.15 9.66
C PHE A 85 14.03 34.79 10.81
N LYS A 86 12.75 35.15 10.67
CA LYS A 86 11.71 34.70 11.60
C LYS A 86 11.53 33.21 11.42
N ASP A 87 12.15 32.45 12.31
CA ASP A 87 11.72 31.10 12.68
C ASP A 87 10.18 31.06 12.78
N LEU A 88 9.54 30.31 11.89
CA LEU A 88 8.09 30.22 11.71
C LEU A 88 7.36 29.52 12.86
N ARG A 89 8.07 29.19 13.95
CA ARG A 89 7.50 28.56 15.14
C ARG A 89 6.66 29.55 15.94
N ALA A 90 5.47 29.11 16.37
CA ALA A 90 4.72 29.73 17.45
C ALA A 90 5.58 29.74 18.73
N LYS A 91 5.72 30.90 19.40
CA LYS A 91 6.64 31.05 20.54
C LYS A 91 5.91 31.23 21.86
N GLN A 92 4.66 31.64 21.83
CA GLN A 92 3.84 31.92 23.00
C GLN A 92 2.48 31.24 22.87
N VAL A 93 1.89 30.94 24.02
CA VAL A 93 0.51 30.47 24.11
C VAL A 93 -0.41 31.55 23.55
N GLY A 94 -1.21 31.20 22.54
CA GLY A 94 -2.09 32.12 21.80
C GLY A 94 -1.57 32.54 20.41
N ASP A 95 -0.34 32.18 20.05
CA ASP A 95 0.17 32.41 18.69
C ASP A 95 -0.50 31.43 17.69
N ILE A 96 -1.04 31.95 16.58
CA ILE A 96 -1.63 31.16 15.50
C ILE A 96 -0.70 31.22 14.28
N VAL A 97 -0.27 30.05 13.79
CA VAL A 97 0.52 29.92 12.56
C VAL A 97 -0.37 29.32 11.47
N THR A 98 -0.70 30.12 10.46
CA THR A 98 -1.51 29.69 9.32
C THR A 98 -0.60 29.36 8.14
N VAL A 99 -0.61 28.10 7.70
CA VAL A 99 0.12 27.66 6.51
C VAL A 99 -0.84 27.63 5.32
N GLN A 100 -0.64 28.52 4.37
CA GLN A 100 -1.36 28.50 3.09
C GLN A 100 -0.51 27.72 2.09
N MET A 101 -0.99 26.54 1.69
CA MET A 101 -0.34 25.71 0.67
C MET A 101 -1.32 25.47 -0.48
N THR A 102 -0.85 25.66 -1.71
CA THR A 102 -1.56 25.29 -2.93
C THR A 102 -0.84 24.08 -3.50
N LEU A 103 -1.55 22.97 -3.68
CA LEU A 103 -0.98 21.71 -4.16
C LEU A 103 -1.42 21.48 -5.61
N ASP A 104 -0.54 21.77 -6.55
CA ASP A 104 -0.71 21.41 -7.96
C ASP A 104 0.09 20.12 -8.24
N ASP A 105 -0.52 18.98 -7.94
CA ASP A 105 0.07 17.66 -8.24
C ASP A 105 -0.33 17.23 -9.67
N SER A 106 0.65 16.90 -10.50
CA SER A 106 0.43 16.41 -11.86
C SER A 106 1.14 15.08 -12.06
N ALA A 107 0.38 14.02 -12.26
CA ALA A 107 0.89 12.70 -12.59
C ALA A 107 0.84 12.50 -14.11
N LYS A 108 2.00 12.46 -14.77
CA LYS A 108 2.11 12.00 -16.16
C LYS A 108 2.26 10.48 -16.17
N LEU A 109 1.22 9.79 -16.62
CA LEU A 109 1.24 8.34 -16.83
C LEU A 109 1.62 8.06 -18.30
N ASP A 110 2.90 7.82 -18.55
CA ASP A 110 3.38 7.31 -19.83
C ASP A 110 3.36 5.77 -19.78
N ASN A 111 2.34 5.16 -20.38
CA ASN A 111 2.24 3.71 -20.52
C ASN A 111 2.73 3.28 -21.91
N LYS A 112 3.94 2.72 -21.98
CA LYS A 112 4.47 2.11 -23.20
C LYS A 112 4.63 0.61 -22.96
N THR A 113 3.67 -0.17 -23.46
CA THR A 113 3.73 -1.64 -23.45
C THR A 113 4.19 -2.09 -24.83
N GLU A 114 5.42 -2.59 -24.92
CA GLU A 114 5.96 -3.24 -26.11
C GLU A 114 5.96 -4.74 -25.86
N ARG A 115 5.15 -5.48 -26.62
CA ARG A 115 4.92 -6.92 -26.43
C ARG A 115 5.44 -7.66 -27.66
N ASP A 116 6.64 -8.20 -27.54
CA ASP A 116 7.18 -9.15 -28.51
C ASP A 116 6.95 -10.59 -28.02
N ARG A 117 6.08 -11.34 -28.70
CA ARG A 117 6.02 -12.81 -28.61
C ARG A 117 6.59 -13.39 -29.90
N VAL A 118 7.72 -14.08 -29.77
CA VAL A 118 8.20 -15.02 -30.79
C VAL A 118 7.84 -16.40 -30.27
N ASP A 119 6.78 -16.98 -30.83
CA ASP A 119 6.39 -18.37 -30.56
C ASP A 119 7.05 -19.27 -31.61
N SER A 120 7.94 -20.14 -31.17
CA SER A 120 8.49 -21.25 -31.94
C SER A 120 7.92 -22.54 -31.35
N GLU A 121 6.84 -23.05 -31.93
CA GLU A 121 6.28 -24.35 -31.56
C GLU A 121 6.78 -25.42 -32.53
N ASP A 122 7.82 -26.16 -32.14
CA ASP A 122 8.33 -27.34 -32.86
C ASP A 122 7.57 -28.63 -32.49
N ALA A 123 6.37 -28.52 -31.94
CA ALA A 123 5.53 -29.64 -31.53
C ALA A 123 4.54 -30.00 -32.65
N ASN A 124 5.03 -30.67 -33.70
CA ASN A 124 4.17 -31.25 -34.72
C ASN A 124 3.57 -32.57 -34.21
N VAL A 125 2.27 -32.79 -34.40
CA VAL A 125 1.52 -34.00 -33.99
C VAL A 125 2.16 -35.28 -34.57
N THR A 126 2.94 -35.13 -35.64
CA THR A 126 3.71 -36.18 -36.30
C THR A 126 4.90 -36.72 -35.48
N ASN A 127 5.37 -36.03 -34.44
CA ASN A 127 6.51 -36.43 -33.59
C ASN A 127 6.16 -36.36 -32.10
N LEU A 128 5.04 -36.96 -31.70
CA LEU A 128 4.60 -37.05 -30.30
C LEU A 128 5.41 -38.10 -29.52
N LEU A 129 6.73 -37.90 -29.43
CA LEU A 129 7.66 -38.67 -28.60
C LEU A 129 7.56 -40.20 -28.76
N GLY A 130 7.21 -40.71 -29.95
CA GLY A 130 7.14 -42.15 -30.22
C GLY A 130 5.76 -42.78 -30.01
N PHE A 131 4.72 -41.99 -29.74
CA PHE A 131 3.33 -42.46 -29.55
C PHE A 131 2.47 -42.45 -30.83
N GLU A 132 3.07 -42.18 -31.99
CA GLU A 132 2.36 -42.02 -33.27
C GLU A 132 1.66 -43.32 -33.71
N GLY A 133 2.30 -44.47 -33.45
CA GLY A 133 1.77 -45.79 -33.81
C GLY A 133 0.57 -46.25 -32.97
N GLU A 134 0.51 -45.84 -31.70
CA GLU A 134 -0.58 -46.21 -30.78
C GLU A 134 -1.81 -45.29 -30.95
N LEU A 135 -1.60 -44.01 -31.26
CA LEU A 135 -2.69 -43.08 -31.54
C LEU A 135 -3.44 -43.44 -32.83
N THR A 136 -2.73 -43.79 -33.91
CA THR A 136 -3.34 -44.17 -35.19
C THR A 136 -4.20 -45.44 -35.08
N ARG A 137 -3.87 -46.33 -34.14
CA ARG A 137 -4.63 -47.57 -33.90
C ARG A 137 -5.99 -47.33 -33.23
N TYR A 138 -6.11 -46.27 -32.43
CA TYR A 138 -7.33 -45.92 -31.70
C TYR A 138 -8.14 -44.79 -32.35
N LEU A 139 -7.53 -43.99 -33.22
CA LEU A 139 -8.17 -42.89 -33.96
C LEU A 139 -7.85 -43.01 -35.46
N PRO A 140 -8.54 -43.92 -36.19
CA PRO A 140 -8.23 -44.18 -37.60
C PRO A 140 -8.54 -43.03 -38.58
N ASP A 141 -9.28 -41.98 -38.16
CA ASP A 141 -9.66 -40.82 -38.99
C ASP A 141 -9.37 -39.45 -38.31
N GLY A 142 -8.36 -39.38 -37.45
CA GLY A 142 -7.95 -38.13 -36.78
C GLY A 142 -6.68 -37.53 -37.36
N VAL A 143 -6.86 -36.73 -38.43
CA VAL A 143 -5.92 -36.03 -39.34
C VAL A 143 -5.15 -36.88 -40.36
#